data_AF-A0A1F7HFL5-F1
#
_entry.id   AF-A0A1F7HFL5-F1
#
_cell.length_a   1.000
_cell.length_b   1.000
_cell.length_c   1.000
_cell.angle_alpha   90.00
_cell.angle_beta   90.00
_cell.angle_gamma   90.00
#
_symmetry.space_group_name_H-M   'P 1'
#
loop_
_entity.id
_entity.type
_entity.pdbx_description
1 polymer ?
#
loop_
_entity_poly.entity_id
_entity_poly.type
_entity_poly.pdbx_seq_one_letter_code
_entity_poly.pdbx_strand_id
1 'polypeptide(L)'
;MKSVLVIQNSPSVLFDSIHDFQRQHKSEVHVIPCTYDEFSFDICLEKQLVFFRDNPLDCHAIYFKSSVDQFYLASTLALYCERQAIPFVNSSNISRVSSGKLFQMLAFVYADMRIPHTVFFHRKRLQEAFVQKYIENCFPYPFIMKSVSGAKGEDNYLVHTWREIPHVLAGSRDSIQYIFQEFIPNKSDYRLLTLNHEVKAAYERIRSDDNTHLNNLSQGARVKAVDLQAIPHLIKMAQTASNVVQKEVCGVDILISQETHDPYILEANPNPGLAGPGAMDQMMLFLQKLPSVLFPSTYTANTSTLHQKAQQISTYFHEHKDLLGDKYFHFLTRMYLWTGDRTYRKMLDHEKISQNYRSASSFKKYLNTINSRQTVPHKHLERVQNPFLGKYPNLFRISQILSATRIASTIFNKDYRDCVYELYSDHELNTLCQSLLHDLPALYAFSTSSINVLYNYFVFMKETNGLFDVRALGMGALKFTKHPSYEFLHQRAYIITHMIIGESQFYTRSIPVDVIKQYVALLKELEKRIAQYYCTYKLDIKLEFLVCARILNYTSYLEDVIYSEALHSFSPTGGYIVDTHNSSSALQRHDVYGSEHRSTLFIMSTTPYSFLK
;
A
#
# COMPACT_ATOMS: atom_id res chain seq x y z
N MET A 1 -7.85 -17.89 22.71
CA MET A 1 -9.01 -17.52 21.88
C MET A 1 -8.70 -16.18 21.25
N LYS A 2 -8.87 -16.01 19.94
CA LYS A 2 -8.57 -14.72 19.28
C LYS A 2 -9.61 -13.68 19.73
N SER A 3 -9.25 -12.40 19.74
CA SER A 3 -10.15 -11.32 20.19
C SER A 3 -10.29 -10.22 19.14
N VAL A 4 -11.51 -9.77 18.89
CA VAL A 4 -11.82 -8.67 17.96
C VAL A 4 -12.55 -7.57 18.71
N LEU A 5 -12.05 -6.35 18.69
CA LEU A 5 -12.77 -5.20 19.23
C LEU A 5 -13.67 -4.60 18.15
N VAL A 6 -14.95 -4.38 18.45
CA VAL A 6 -15.87 -3.63 17.57
C VAL A 6 -16.18 -2.32 18.25
N ILE A 7 -15.58 -1.24 17.76
CA ILE A 7 -15.64 0.10 18.37
C ILE A 7 -16.72 0.92 17.70
N GLN A 8 -17.63 1.55 18.45
CA GLN A 8 -18.60 2.53 17.96
C GLN A 8 -18.88 3.64 19.00
N ASN A 9 -19.69 4.64 18.66
CA ASN A 9 -19.95 5.78 19.57
C ASN A 9 -20.84 5.42 20.77
N SER A 10 -21.78 4.51 20.60
CA SER A 10 -22.75 4.15 21.61
C SER A 10 -23.24 2.72 21.39
N PRO A 11 -23.73 2.03 22.43
CA PRO A 11 -24.37 0.72 22.27
C PRO A 11 -25.46 0.74 21.20
N SER A 12 -25.57 -0.35 20.45
CA SER A 12 -26.50 -0.47 19.33
C SER A 12 -26.94 -1.92 19.14
N VAL A 13 -27.93 -2.13 18.26
CA VAL A 13 -28.41 -3.47 17.88
C VAL A 13 -27.27 -4.41 17.45
N LEU A 14 -26.18 -3.86 16.90
CA LEU A 14 -25.00 -4.67 16.56
C LEU A 14 -24.37 -5.33 17.80
N PHE A 15 -24.34 -4.65 18.94
CA PHE A 15 -23.78 -5.20 20.18
C PHE A 15 -24.64 -6.36 20.69
N ASP A 16 -25.95 -6.19 20.70
CA ASP A 16 -26.90 -7.23 21.09
C ASP A 16 -26.75 -8.45 20.17
N SER A 17 -26.71 -8.23 18.86
CA SER A 17 -26.47 -9.29 17.87
C SER A 17 -25.13 -10.00 18.05
N ILE A 18 -24.06 -9.29 18.41
CA ILE A 18 -22.75 -9.90 18.71
C ILE A 18 -22.87 -10.81 19.94
N HIS A 19 -23.54 -10.36 21.00
CA HIS A 19 -23.74 -11.16 22.20
C HIS A 19 -24.57 -12.42 21.92
N ASP A 20 -25.68 -12.28 21.19
CA ASP A 20 -26.55 -13.39 20.84
C ASP A 20 -25.85 -14.41 19.93
N PHE A 21 -25.13 -13.93 18.90
CA PHE A 21 -24.37 -14.80 18.01
C PHE A 21 -23.36 -15.66 18.77
N GLN A 22 -22.60 -15.06 19.68
CA GLN A 22 -21.58 -15.75 20.46
C GLN A 22 -22.14 -16.71 21.52
N ARG A 23 -23.37 -16.47 22.02
CA ARG A 23 -24.07 -17.43 22.91
C ARG A 23 -24.56 -18.65 22.13
N GLN A 24 -25.03 -18.44 20.92
CA GLN A 24 -25.62 -19.49 20.08
C GLN A 24 -24.58 -20.34 19.34
N HIS A 25 -23.38 -19.78 19.09
CA HIS A 25 -22.33 -20.43 18.31
C HIS A 25 -21.05 -20.60 19.13
N LYS A 26 -20.47 -21.80 19.12
CA LYS A 26 -19.10 -22.00 19.62
C LYS A 26 -18.13 -21.32 18.67
N SER A 27 -17.61 -20.18 19.10
CA SER A 27 -16.75 -19.31 18.31
C SER A 27 -15.28 -19.42 18.74
N GLU A 28 -14.35 -19.49 17.78
CA GLU A 28 -12.91 -19.41 18.04
C GLU A 28 -12.42 -17.96 18.25
N VAL A 29 -13.26 -16.98 17.85
CA VAL A 29 -12.99 -15.55 17.98
C VAL A 29 -14.01 -14.92 18.93
N HIS A 30 -13.50 -14.29 19.97
CA HIS A 30 -14.27 -13.51 20.92
C HIS A 30 -14.36 -12.05 20.44
N VAL A 31 -15.52 -11.66 19.93
CA VAL A 31 -15.86 -10.31 19.53
C VAL A 31 -16.34 -9.52 20.75
N ILE A 32 -15.64 -8.44 21.05
CA ILE A 32 -15.88 -7.57 22.19
C ILE A 32 -16.43 -6.25 21.66
N PRO A 33 -17.73 -5.98 21.85
CA PRO A 33 -18.29 -4.67 21.59
C PRO A 33 -17.76 -3.64 22.59
N CYS A 34 -17.33 -2.48 22.11
CA CYS A 34 -16.85 -1.39 22.97
C CYS A 34 -17.07 -0.01 22.35
N THR A 35 -17.00 1.01 23.18
CA THR A 35 -17.12 2.42 22.79
C THR A 35 -15.78 3.13 22.81
N TYR A 36 -15.71 4.23 22.06
CA TYR A 36 -14.48 5.01 21.90
C TYR A 36 -13.95 5.60 23.23
N ASP A 37 -14.83 5.96 24.15
CA ASP A 37 -14.51 6.49 25.48
C ASP A 37 -13.84 5.48 26.42
N GLU A 38 -13.77 4.20 26.04
CA GLU A 38 -13.10 3.14 26.82
C GLU A 38 -11.58 3.06 26.56
N PHE A 39 -11.02 3.96 25.74
CA PHE A 39 -9.62 4.00 25.36
C PHE A 39 -8.87 5.20 25.93
N SER A 40 -7.64 4.98 26.37
CA SER A 40 -6.72 6.04 26.81
C SER A 40 -5.30 5.83 26.29
N PHE A 41 -4.47 6.87 26.33
CA PHE A 41 -3.15 6.92 25.70
C PHE A 41 -2.10 7.48 26.66
N ASP A 42 -0.92 6.86 26.69
CA ASP A 42 0.30 7.42 27.30
C ASP A 42 1.41 7.38 26.23
N ILE A 43 1.69 8.55 25.63
CA ILE A 43 2.54 8.67 24.46
C ILE A 43 3.65 9.70 24.69
N CYS A 44 4.89 9.24 24.65
CA CYS A 44 6.11 10.04 24.55
C CYS A 44 7.11 9.33 23.61
N LEU A 45 8.34 9.85 23.48
CA LEU A 45 9.36 9.21 22.64
C LEU A 45 9.69 7.80 23.11
N GLU A 46 9.69 7.59 24.43
CA GLU A 46 10.06 6.36 25.10
C GLU A 46 8.89 5.39 25.32
N LYS A 47 7.64 5.88 25.22
CA LYS A 47 6.43 5.10 25.54
C LYS A 47 5.33 5.36 24.50
N GLN A 48 4.75 4.30 23.97
CA GLN A 48 3.61 4.37 23.04
C GLN A 48 2.58 3.36 23.54
N LEU A 49 1.86 3.70 24.60
CA LEU A 49 0.90 2.81 25.24
C LEU A 49 -0.52 3.25 24.91
N VAL A 50 -1.34 2.28 24.53
CA VAL A 50 -2.79 2.42 24.42
C VAL A 50 -3.41 1.48 25.45
N PHE A 51 -4.37 1.98 26.20
CA PHE A 51 -5.13 1.18 27.16
C PHE A 51 -6.57 1.01 26.67
N PHE A 52 -7.12 -0.16 26.91
CA PHE A 52 -8.54 -0.49 26.79
C PHE A 52 -9.04 -0.95 28.16
N ARG A 53 -10.00 -0.22 28.75
CA ARG A 53 -10.49 -0.46 30.14
C ARG A 53 -9.33 -0.59 31.14
N ASP A 54 -8.46 0.42 31.16
CA ASP A 54 -7.29 0.54 32.05
C ASP A 54 -6.18 -0.52 31.87
N ASN A 55 -6.33 -1.45 30.94
CA ASN A 55 -5.34 -2.48 30.64
C ASN A 55 -4.64 -2.18 29.31
N PRO A 56 -3.34 -2.48 29.15
CA PRO A 56 -2.67 -2.37 27.85
C PRO A 56 -3.47 -3.08 26.77
N LEU A 57 -3.65 -2.41 25.62
CA LEU A 57 -4.45 -2.93 24.51
C LEU A 57 -3.89 -4.26 24.00
N ASP A 58 -4.63 -5.33 24.25
CA ASP A 58 -4.32 -6.69 23.80
C ASP A 58 -5.50 -7.25 23.00
N CYS A 59 -5.41 -7.17 21.68
CA CYS A 59 -6.42 -7.71 20.78
C CYS A 59 -5.81 -8.22 19.47
N HIS A 60 -6.55 -9.07 18.77
CA HIS A 60 -6.11 -9.66 17.50
C HIS A 60 -6.67 -8.93 16.27
N ALA A 61 -7.74 -8.14 16.41
CA ALA A 61 -8.18 -7.24 15.37
C ALA A 61 -9.11 -6.13 15.91
N ILE A 62 -9.30 -5.06 15.15
CA ILE A 62 -10.24 -3.97 15.47
C ILE A 62 -11.14 -3.62 14.27
N TYR A 63 -12.45 -3.56 14.48
CA TYR A 63 -13.38 -2.88 13.57
C TYR A 63 -13.77 -1.51 14.13
N PHE A 64 -13.33 -0.46 13.45
CA PHE A 64 -13.73 0.93 13.68
C PHE A 64 -15.05 1.24 12.97
N LYS A 65 -16.14 1.24 13.73
CA LYS A 65 -17.46 1.71 13.28
C LYS A 65 -17.71 3.12 13.79
N SER A 66 -18.50 3.92 13.07
CA SER A 66 -18.77 5.33 13.42
C SER A 66 -17.51 6.21 13.54
N SER A 67 -16.41 5.84 12.88
CA SER A 67 -15.12 6.53 12.99
C SER A 67 -15.12 7.97 12.48
N VAL A 68 -16.08 8.34 11.63
CA VAL A 68 -16.21 9.71 11.10
C VAL A 68 -16.50 10.70 12.24
N ASP A 69 -17.33 10.31 13.20
CA ASP A 69 -17.70 11.16 14.34
C ASP A 69 -16.58 11.24 15.38
N GLN A 70 -15.73 10.22 15.46
CA GLN A 70 -14.61 10.09 16.39
C GLN A 70 -13.27 10.11 15.66
N PHE A 71 -13.17 10.92 14.60
CA PHE A 71 -12.05 10.87 13.66
C PHE A 71 -10.67 10.92 14.33
N TYR A 72 -10.46 11.86 15.26
CA TYR A 72 -9.16 12.02 15.94
C TYR A 72 -8.75 10.79 16.75
N LEU A 73 -9.72 10.17 17.41
CA LEU A 73 -9.47 9.00 18.24
C LEU A 73 -9.33 7.74 17.38
N ALA A 74 -10.22 7.54 16.41
CA ALA A 74 -10.18 6.43 15.47
C ALA A 74 -8.89 6.43 14.64
N SER A 75 -8.44 7.59 14.16
CA SER A 75 -7.20 7.71 13.39
C SER A 75 -5.95 7.49 14.25
N THR A 76 -5.94 7.99 15.49
CA THR A 76 -4.86 7.71 16.44
C THR A 76 -4.77 6.21 16.78
N LEU A 77 -5.90 5.56 17.06
CA LEU A 77 -5.95 4.12 17.30
C LEU A 77 -5.56 3.31 16.06
N ALA A 78 -6.02 3.69 14.87
CA ALA A 78 -5.65 3.03 13.62
C ALA A 78 -4.15 3.14 13.35
N LEU A 79 -3.55 4.31 13.58
CA LEU A 79 -2.09 4.50 13.51
C LEU A 79 -1.35 3.61 14.51
N TYR A 80 -1.85 3.52 15.75
CA TYR A 80 -1.28 2.60 16.73
C TYR A 80 -1.38 1.14 16.25
N CYS A 81 -2.57 0.71 15.80
CA CYS A 81 -2.79 -0.65 15.30
C CYS A 81 -1.86 -0.98 14.13
N GLU A 82 -1.68 -0.06 13.19
CA GLU A 82 -0.72 -0.22 12.09
C GLU A 82 0.71 -0.43 12.59
N ARG A 83 1.16 0.39 13.55
CA ARG A 83 2.51 0.29 14.13
C ARG A 83 2.72 -0.99 14.95
N GLN A 84 1.66 -1.47 15.60
CA GLN A 84 1.67 -2.72 16.38
C GLN A 84 1.37 -3.97 15.53
N ALA A 85 1.08 -3.81 14.24
CA ALA A 85 0.60 -4.87 13.36
C ALA A 85 -0.64 -5.60 13.90
N ILE A 86 -1.56 -4.84 14.51
CA ILE A 86 -2.90 -5.31 14.85
C ILE A 86 -3.78 -5.08 13.60
N PRO A 87 -4.33 -6.13 12.97
CA PRO A 87 -5.30 -5.97 11.88
C PRO A 87 -6.45 -5.06 12.30
N PHE A 88 -6.86 -4.15 11.43
CA PHE A 88 -8.01 -3.30 11.72
C PHE A 88 -8.88 -3.08 10.49
N VAL A 89 -10.02 -2.42 10.60
CA VAL A 89 -10.86 -2.07 9.45
C VAL A 89 -11.73 -0.87 9.83
N ASN A 90 -11.95 0.16 9.00
CA ASN A 90 -11.43 0.41 7.65
C ASN A 90 -10.01 1.01 7.63
N SER A 91 -9.25 0.77 6.56
CA SER A 91 -7.92 1.39 6.35
C SER A 91 -7.99 2.89 6.10
N SER A 92 -9.13 3.41 5.62
CA SER A 92 -9.36 4.87 5.49
C SER A 92 -9.12 5.66 6.78
N ASN A 93 -9.18 5.01 7.95
CA ASN A 93 -8.91 5.66 9.23
C ASN A 93 -7.47 6.13 9.39
N ILE A 94 -6.51 5.56 8.65
CA ILE A 94 -5.11 6.01 8.68
C ILE A 94 -4.71 6.88 7.50
N SER A 95 -5.31 6.66 6.33
CA SER A 95 -4.90 7.32 5.08
C SER A 95 -5.26 8.81 5.02
N ARG A 96 -5.97 9.33 6.03
CA ARG A 96 -6.50 10.72 6.09
C ARG A 96 -7.34 11.09 4.86
N VAL A 97 -7.78 10.09 4.10
CA VAL A 97 -8.62 10.28 2.92
C VAL A 97 -9.93 10.85 3.40
N SER A 98 -10.33 12.00 2.83
CA SER A 98 -11.58 12.65 3.20
C SER A 98 -12.75 11.70 2.99
N SER A 99 -13.53 11.47 4.04
CA SER A 99 -14.72 10.62 3.97
C SER A 99 -15.92 11.36 3.39
N GLY A 100 -15.80 12.66 3.14
CA GLY A 100 -16.90 13.52 2.69
C GLY A 100 -17.39 13.21 1.28
N LYS A 101 -18.67 13.45 1.03
CA LYS A 101 -19.33 13.15 -0.25
C LYS A 101 -18.66 13.86 -1.44
N LEU A 102 -18.18 15.09 -1.25
CA LEU A 102 -17.45 15.82 -2.29
C LEU A 102 -16.18 15.09 -2.75
N PHE A 103 -15.38 14.59 -1.81
CA PHE A 103 -14.19 13.80 -2.14
C PHE A 103 -14.57 12.53 -2.90
N GLN A 104 -15.59 11.82 -2.40
CA GLN A 104 -16.05 10.58 -3.03
C GLN A 104 -16.50 10.80 -4.48
N MET A 105 -17.24 11.89 -4.76
CA MET A 105 -17.66 12.22 -6.13
C MET A 105 -16.46 12.35 -7.07
N LEU A 106 -15.42 13.09 -6.66
CA LEU A 106 -14.22 13.25 -7.47
C LEU A 106 -13.45 11.92 -7.63
N ALA A 107 -13.34 11.14 -6.55
CA ALA A 107 -12.67 9.85 -6.57
C ALA A 107 -13.37 8.86 -7.51
N PHE A 108 -14.72 8.83 -7.51
CA PHE A 108 -15.51 8.00 -8.41
C PHE A 108 -15.34 8.42 -9.88
N VAL A 109 -15.29 9.72 -10.19
CA VAL A 109 -15.01 10.21 -11.55
C VAL A 109 -13.64 9.74 -12.03
N TYR A 110 -12.60 9.81 -11.19
CA TYR A 110 -11.26 9.31 -11.53
C TYR A 110 -11.18 7.79 -11.70
N ALA A 111 -12.20 7.06 -11.27
CA ALA A 111 -12.35 5.62 -11.48
C ALA A 111 -13.35 5.29 -12.61
N ASP A 112 -13.62 6.25 -13.50
CA ASP A 112 -14.55 6.13 -14.63
C ASP A 112 -15.96 5.69 -14.22
N MET A 113 -16.38 6.08 -13.01
CA MET A 113 -17.68 5.73 -12.46
C MET A 113 -18.68 6.84 -12.68
N ARG A 114 -19.91 6.45 -13.04
CA ARG A 114 -21.01 7.40 -13.22
C ARG A 114 -21.52 7.89 -11.87
N ILE A 115 -21.55 9.21 -11.71
CA ILE A 115 -22.10 9.92 -10.56
C ILE A 115 -23.11 10.97 -11.05
N PRO A 116 -24.04 11.44 -10.19
CA PRO A 116 -24.85 12.60 -10.53
C PRO A 116 -23.94 13.81 -10.79
N HIS A 117 -24.25 14.61 -11.80
CA HIS A 117 -23.56 15.87 -12.06
C HIS A 117 -23.55 16.71 -10.77
N THR A 118 -22.36 16.93 -10.21
CA THR A 118 -22.17 17.51 -8.87
C THR A 118 -21.39 18.82 -8.96
N VAL A 119 -21.93 19.87 -8.33
CA VAL A 119 -21.31 21.19 -8.18
C VAL A 119 -21.08 21.50 -6.70
N PHE A 120 -19.94 22.13 -6.40
CA PHE A 120 -19.61 22.58 -5.05
C PHE A 120 -19.17 24.04 -5.08
N PHE A 121 -19.78 24.84 -4.20
CA PHE A 121 -19.26 26.13 -3.79
C PHE A 121 -19.20 26.16 -2.27
N HIS A 122 -18.11 26.72 -1.74
CA HIS A 122 -18.00 26.95 -0.31
C HIS A 122 -19.19 27.81 0.18
N ARG A 123 -19.81 27.45 1.32
CA ARG A 123 -21.02 28.11 1.87
C ARG A 123 -21.00 29.64 1.80
N LYS A 124 -19.86 30.25 2.17
CA LYS A 124 -19.67 31.72 2.14
C LYS A 124 -19.86 32.36 0.76
N ARG A 125 -19.68 31.59 -0.31
CA ARG A 125 -19.80 32.04 -1.70
C ARG A 125 -21.23 31.92 -2.23
N LEU A 126 -22.13 31.25 -1.52
CA LEU A 126 -23.51 31.02 -2.00
C LEU A 126 -24.32 32.31 -2.11
N GLN A 127 -23.85 33.42 -1.55
CA GLN A 127 -24.45 34.75 -1.70
C GLN A 127 -23.96 35.49 -2.96
N GLU A 128 -22.95 34.97 -3.67
CA GLU A 128 -22.44 35.57 -4.89
C GLU A 128 -23.43 35.34 -6.05
N ALA A 129 -23.84 36.41 -6.74
CA ALA A 129 -24.82 36.34 -7.84
C ALA A 129 -24.39 35.37 -8.98
N PHE A 130 -23.09 35.23 -9.22
CA PHE A 130 -22.56 34.27 -10.20
C PHE A 130 -22.87 32.82 -9.82
N VAL A 131 -22.87 32.47 -8.54
CA VAL A 131 -23.01 31.09 -8.07
C VAL A 131 -24.40 30.55 -8.36
N GLN A 132 -25.45 31.35 -8.13
CA GLN A 132 -26.81 31.02 -8.52
C GLN A 132 -26.88 30.70 -10.01
N LYS A 133 -26.44 31.65 -10.84
CA LYS A 133 -26.48 31.51 -12.30
C LYS A 133 -25.70 30.29 -12.79
N TYR A 134 -24.55 29.99 -12.17
CA TYR A 134 -23.75 28.83 -12.53
C TYR A 134 -24.48 27.52 -12.24
N ILE A 135 -25.04 27.37 -11.03
CA ILE A 135 -25.77 26.15 -10.65
C ILE A 135 -27.02 25.95 -11.53
N GLU A 136 -27.79 27.01 -11.76
CA GLU A 136 -28.99 26.96 -12.62
C GLU A 136 -28.66 26.63 -14.10
N ASN A 137 -27.45 26.95 -14.55
CA ASN A 137 -26.97 26.56 -15.89
C ASN A 137 -26.46 25.12 -15.95
N CYS A 138 -26.07 24.51 -14.83
CA CYS A 138 -25.55 23.15 -14.78
C CYS A 138 -26.66 22.09 -14.84
N PHE A 139 -27.79 22.34 -14.18
CA PHE A 139 -28.95 21.44 -14.17
C PHE A 139 -30.25 22.20 -13.86
N PRO A 140 -31.40 21.76 -14.42
CA PRO A 140 -32.69 22.38 -14.17
C PRO A 140 -33.20 22.12 -12.75
N TYR A 141 -34.22 22.88 -12.34
CA TYR A 141 -35.00 22.57 -11.15
C TYR A 141 -35.97 21.39 -11.40
N PRO A 142 -36.29 20.59 -10.37
CA PRO A 142 -35.65 20.62 -9.06
C PRO A 142 -34.26 19.98 -9.09
N PHE A 143 -33.39 20.37 -8.16
CA PHE A 143 -32.08 19.73 -7.96
C PHE A 143 -31.85 19.36 -6.50
N ILE A 144 -30.85 18.53 -6.23
CA ILE A 144 -30.52 18.08 -4.88
C ILE A 144 -29.50 19.01 -4.25
N MET A 145 -29.77 19.49 -3.04
CA MET A 145 -28.79 20.12 -2.16
C MET A 145 -28.55 19.21 -0.96
N LYS A 146 -27.32 18.70 -0.78
CA LYS A 146 -27.00 17.80 0.34
C LYS A 146 -25.70 18.13 1.05
N SER A 147 -25.67 17.94 2.37
CA SER A 147 -24.48 18.18 3.20
C SER A 147 -23.31 17.26 2.80
N VAL A 148 -22.08 17.81 2.78
CA VAL A 148 -20.84 17.07 2.47
C VAL A 148 -20.57 15.97 3.51
N SER A 149 -20.93 16.21 4.77
CA SER A 149 -20.67 15.33 5.92
C SER A 149 -21.92 14.73 6.55
N GLY A 150 -23.12 15.12 6.10
CA GLY A 150 -24.39 14.64 6.64
C GLY A 150 -24.61 13.14 6.48
N ALA A 151 -25.36 12.54 7.40
CA ALA A 151 -25.75 11.13 7.40
C ALA A 151 -27.26 10.98 7.62
N LYS A 152 -27.80 9.77 7.37
CA LYS A 152 -29.22 9.40 7.64
C LYS A 152 -30.29 10.25 6.92
N GLY A 153 -29.91 10.99 5.88
CA GLY A 153 -30.81 11.88 5.15
C GLY A 153 -31.03 13.23 5.82
N GLU A 154 -30.36 13.51 6.94
CA GLU A 154 -30.29 14.86 7.49
C GLU A 154 -29.53 15.75 6.51
N ASP A 155 -30.03 16.97 6.30
CA ASP A 155 -29.50 17.94 5.35
C ASP A 155 -29.44 17.43 3.89
N ASN A 156 -30.51 16.82 3.40
CA ASN A 156 -30.71 16.47 1.98
C ASN A 156 -32.06 17.01 1.48
N TYR A 157 -32.00 18.00 0.61
CA TYR A 157 -33.13 18.80 0.17
C TYR A 157 -33.35 18.65 -1.35
N LEU A 158 -34.61 18.49 -1.75
CA LEU A 158 -35.05 18.67 -3.14
C LEU A 158 -35.41 20.15 -3.30
N VAL A 159 -34.55 20.91 -3.96
CA VAL A 159 -34.67 22.35 -4.11
C VAL A 159 -35.49 22.64 -5.37
N HIS A 160 -36.64 23.30 -5.21
CA HIS A 160 -37.49 23.69 -6.33
C HIS A 160 -37.19 25.10 -6.84
N THR A 161 -36.64 25.96 -5.98
CA THR A 161 -36.25 27.34 -6.30
C THR A 161 -35.04 27.79 -5.48
N TRP A 162 -34.23 28.71 -6.02
CA TRP A 162 -33.07 29.27 -5.31
C TRP A 162 -33.44 29.90 -3.94
N ARG A 163 -34.69 30.39 -3.80
CA ARG A 163 -35.18 31.03 -2.57
C ARG A 163 -35.15 30.11 -1.36
N GLU A 164 -35.19 28.80 -1.55
CA GLU A 164 -35.12 27.81 -0.48
C GLU A 164 -33.72 27.69 0.13
N ILE A 165 -32.66 27.95 -0.65
CA ILE A 165 -31.27 27.76 -0.20
C ILE A 165 -30.92 28.69 0.97
N PRO A 166 -31.17 30.02 0.93
CA PRO A 166 -30.94 30.89 2.08
C PRO A 166 -31.67 30.43 3.36
N HIS A 167 -32.87 29.86 3.24
CA HIS A 167 -33.62 29.34 4.39
C HIS A 167 -32.94 28.10 4.99
N VAL A 168 -32.49 27.16 4.15
CA VAL A 168 -31.69 26.00 4.57
C VAL A 168 -30.38 26.43 5.25
N LEU A 169 -29.70 27.44 4.71
CA LEU A 169 -28.47 27.96 5.30
C LEU A 169 -28.73 28.60 6.66
N ALA A 170 -29.78 29.42 6.80
CA ALA A 170 -30.13 30.07 8.06
C ALA A 170 -30.49 29.07 9.17
N GLY A 171 -31.08 27.92 8.82
CA GLY A 171 -31.42 26.86 9.77
C GLY A 171 -30.26 25.90 10.13
N SER A 172 -29.10 26.00 9.48
CA SER A 172 -27.99 25.06 9.64
C SER A 172 -26.72 25.72 10.19
N ARG A 173 -25.90 24.94 10.89
CA ARG A 173 -24.61 25.41 11.45
C ARG A 173 -23.69 25.93 10.35
N ASP A 174 -22.99 27.03 10.61
CA ASP A 174 -22.09 27.67 9.64
C ASP A 174 -20.92 26.80 9.15
N SER A 175 -20.56 25.76 9.92
CA SER A 175 -19.53 24.79 9.55
C SER A 175 -20.01 23.79 8.49
N ILE A 176 -21.31 23.66 8.25
CA ILE A 176 -21.87 22.69 7.28
C ILE A 176 -21.69 23.22 5.87
N GLN A 177 -21.10 22.37 5.02
CA GLN A 177 -20.90 22.61 3.59
C GLN A 177 -21.86 21.74 2.79
N TYR A 178 -22.29 22.23 1.63
CA TYR A 178 -23.27 21.57 0.77
C TYR A 178 -22.71 21.32 -0.63
N ILE A 179 -23.11 20.20 -1.23
CA ILE A 179 -22.99 19.95 -2.67
C ILE A 179 -24.36 20.06 -3.33
N PHE A 180 -24.36 20.48 -4.59
CA PHE A 180 -25.53 20.55 -5.44
C PHE A 180 -25.42 19.47 -6.50
N GLN A 181 -26.49 18.72 -6.74
CA GLN A 181 -26.49 17.62 -7.70
C GLN A 181 -27.73 17.67 -8.58
N GLU A 182 -27.60 17.24 -9.84
CA GLU A 182 -28.77 16.97 -10.67
C GLU A 182 -29.74 16.02 -9.95
N PHE A 183 -31.03 16.28 -10.09
CA PHE A 183 -32.04 15.35 -9.62
C PHE A 183 -32.23 14.24 -10.66
N ILE A 184 -32.05 12.99 -10.23
CA ILE A 184 -32.26 11.82 -11.08
C ILE A 184 -33.60 11.19 -10.70
N PRO A 185 -34.61 11.22 -11.59
CA PRO A 185 -35.89 10.58 -11.35
C PRO A 185 -35.72 9.09 -11.06
N ASN A 186 -36.26 8.64 -9.93
CA ASN A 186 -36.11 7.28 -9.42
C ASN A 186 -37.33 6.90 -8.55
N LYS A 187 -37.43 5.64 -8.12
CA LYS A 187 -38.38 5.14 -7.09
C LYS A 187 -37.69 4.41 -5.94
N SER A 188 -36.44 4.07 -6.13
CA SER A 188 -35.65 3.24 -5.24
C SER A 188 -34.18 3.45 -5.48
N ASP A 189 -33.37 3.04 -4.52
CA ASP A 189 -31.93 2.87 -4.69
C ASP A 189 -31.49 1.52 -4.13
N TYR A 190 -30.38 1.01 -4.65
CA TYR A 190 -29.75 -0.22 -4.19
C TYR A 190 -28.67 0.11 -3.17
N ARG A 191 -28.73 -0.55 -2.01
CA ARG A 191 -27.63 -0.58 -1.06
C ARG A 191 -26.92 -1.91 -1.11
N LEU A 192 -25.63 -1.88 -1.42
CA LEU A 192 -24.76 -3.03 -1.46
C LEU A 192 -23.78 -2.95 -0.29
N LEU A 193 -23.85 -3.90 0.63
CA LEU A 193 -22.90 -4.03 1.73
C LEU A 193 -21.63 -4.70 1.21
N THR A 194 -20.54 -3.96 1.23
CA THR A 194 -19.20 -4.51 1.01
C THR A 194 -18.56 -4.88 2.33
N LEU A 195 -17.94 -6.06 2.38
CA LEU A 195 -17.08 -6.52 3.48
C LEU A 195 -15.77 -6.99 2.86
N ASN A 196 -14.66 -6.37 3.25
CA ASN A 196 -13.37 -6.51 2.56
C ASN A 196 -13.46 -6.24 1.04
N HIS A 197 -14.17 -5.17 0.67
CA HIS A 197 -14.41 -4.77 -0.72
C HIS A 197 -15.21 -5.77 -1.57
N GLU A 198 -15.76 -6.84 -0.98
CA GLU A 198 -16.64 -7.78 -1.67
C GLU A 198 -18.09 -7.56 -1.27
N VAL A 199 -19.01 -7.51 -2.24
CA VAL A 199 -20.43 -7.40 -1.95
C VAL A 199 -20.92 -8.71 -1.34
N LYS A 200 -21.43 -8.65 -0.11
CA LYS A 200 -21.93 -9.82 0.64
C LYS A 200 -23.44 -9.81 0.82
N ALA A 201 -24.06 -8.64 0.78
CA ALA A 201 -25.50 -8.49 0.83
C ALA A 201 -25.91 -7.29 -0.01
N ALA A 202 -27.08 -7.37 -0.63
CA ALA A 202 -27.67 -6.25 -1.34
C ALA A 202 -29.17 -6.19 -1.07
N TYR A 203 -29.70 -4.98 -1.01
CA TYR A 203 -31.12 -4.76 -0.86
C TYR A 203 -31.54 -3.46 -1.54
N GLU A 204 -32.74 -3.48 -2.09
CA GLU A 204 -33.40 -2.33 -2.68
C GLU A 204 -34.16 -1.60 -1.58
N ARG A 205 -33.97 -0.27 -1.50
CA ARG A 205 -34.74 0.60 -0.62
C ARG A 205 -35.75 1.36 -1.47
N ILE A 206 -37.02 1.14 -1.20
CA ILE A 206 -38.14 1.68 -1.96
C ILE A 206 -38.84 2.69 -1.05
N ARG A 207 -38.92 3.95 -1.49
CA ARG A 207 -39.62 4.98 -0.70
C ARG A 207 -41.11 4.65 -0.54
N SER A 208 -41.68 5.15 0.54
CA SER A 208 -43.06 4.83 0.94
C SER A 208 -44.11 5.81 0.42
N ASP A 209 -43.68 6.99 -0.03
CA ASP A 209 -44.53 8.04 -0.62
C ASP A 209 -43.79 8.63 -1.84
N ASP A 210 -44.51 8.94 -2.92
CA ASP A 210 -43.95 9.61 -4.10
C ASP A 210 -43.72 11.12 -3.88
N ASN A 211 -44.22 11.69 -2.78
CA ASN A 211 -43.95 13.09 -2.39
C ASN A 211 -42.55 13.30 -1.79
N THR A 212 -41.76 12.24 -1.56
CA THR A 212 -40.39 12.35 -1.05
C THR A 212 -39.36 11.87 -2.07
N HIS A 213 -38.20 12.52 -2.11
CA HIS A 213 -37.05 12.08 -2.90
C HIS A 213 -36.12 11.11 -2.13
N LEU A 214 -36.42 10.85 -0.85
CA LEU A 214 -35.57 10.11 0.06
C LEU A 214 -35.95 8.63 0.12
N ASN A 215 -35.00 7.76 -0.25
CA ASN A 215 -35.19 6.30 -0.27
C ASN A 215 -34.60 5.61 0.99
N ASN A 216 -33.99 6.34 1.92
CA ASN A 216 -33.29 5.72 3.04
C ASN A 216 -34.23 5.18 4.13
N LEU A 217 -33.82 4.07 4.74
CA LEU A 217 -34.55 3.38 5.79
C LEU A 217 -34.97 4.26 6.98
N SER A 218 -34.13 5.21 7.39
CA SER A 218 -34.44 6.12 8.50
C SER A 218 -35.59 7.09 8.19
N GLN A 219 -36.03 7.19 6.93
CA GLN A 219 -37.19 7.99 6.50
C GLN A 219 -38.41 7.10 6.17
N GLY A 220 -38.42 5.85 6.65
CA GLY A 220 -39.58 4.96 6.54
C GLY A 220 -39.68 4.14 5.26
N ALA A 221 -38.63 4.08 4.43
CA ALA A 221 -38.61 3.28 3.21
C ALA A 221 -38.73 1.76 3.48
N ARG A 222 -39.36 1.03 2.56
CA ARG A 222 -39.44 -0.43 2.60
C ARG A 222 -38.20 -1.07 2.00
N VAL A 223 -37.75 -2.18 2.57
CA VAL A 223 -36.61 -2.96 2.04
C VAL A 223 -37.09 -4.20 1.31
N LYS A 224 -36.46 -4.48 0.18
CA LYS A 224 -36.60 -5.75 -0.53
C LYS A 224 -35.21 -6.37 -0.72
N ALA A 225 -35.06 -7.65 -0.37
CA ALA A 225 -33.83 -8.39 -0.64
C ALA A 225 -33.57 -8.46 -2.15
N VAL A 226 -32.31 -8.37 -2.54
CA VAL A 226 -31.90 -8.44 -3.95
C VAL A 226 -31.00 -9.65 -4.14
N ASP A 227 -31.32 -10.48 -5.13
CA ASP A 227 -30.44 -11.57 -5.55
C ASP A 227 -29.21 -10.98 -6.24
N LEU A 228 -28.03 -11.30 -5.70
CA LEU A 228 -26.74 -10.84 -6.24
C LEU A 228 -26.52 -11.32 -7.68
N GLN A 229 -27.03 -12.50 -8.04
CA GLN A 229 -26.90 -13.02 -9.41
C GLN A 229 -27.65 -12.17 -10.44
N ALA A 230 -28.68 -11.43 -10.02
CA ALA A 230 -29.46 -10.57 -10.89
C ALA A 230 -28.81 -9.20 -11.16
N ILE A 231 -27.78 -8.80 -10.39
CA ILE A 231 -27.19 -7.45 -10.46
C ILE A 231 -25.64 -7.45 -10.55
N PRO A 232 -25.00 -8.28 -11.40
CA PRO A 232 -23.54 -8.39 -11.46
C PRO A 232 -22.84 -7.07 -11.83
N HIS A 233 -23.49 -6.23 -12.63
CA HIS A 233 -22.97 -4.91 -13.01
C HIS A 233 -22.91 -3.94 -11.81
N LEU A 234 -23.92 -3.96 -10.93
CA LEU A 234 -23.93 -3.15 -9.69
C LEU A 234 -22.92 -3.68 -8.67
N ILE A 235 -22.69 -4.99 -8.62
CA ILE A 235 -21.67 -5.58 -7.75
C ILE A 235 -20.30 -5.03 -8.10
N LYS A 236 -19.89 -5.12 -9.38
CA LYS A 236 -18.60 -4.60 -9.83
C LYS A 236 -18.45 -3.12 -9.50
N MET A 237 -19.50 -2.34 -9.74
CA MET A 237 -19.55 -0.92 -9.42
C MET A 237 -19.36 -0.67 -7.92
N ALA A 238 -20.07 -1.37 -7.04
CA ALA A 238 -19.93 -1.21 -5.59
C ALA A 238 -18.55 -1.64 -5.07
N GLN A 239 -18.00 -2.74 -5.59
CA GLN A 239 -16.66 -3.19 -5.22
C GLN A 239 -15.60 -2.14 -5.61
N THR A 240 -15.64 -1.63 -6.84
CA THR A 240 -14.73 -0.55 -7.28
C THR A 240 -14.91 0.71 -6.42
N ALA A 241 -16.15 1.13 -6.16
CA ALA A 241 -16.43 2.30 -5.32
C ALA A 241 -15.78 2.16 -3.94
N SER A 242 -15.95 1.00 -3.29
CA SER A 242 -15.41 0.72 -1.97
C SER A 242 -13.88 0.72 -1.94
N ASN A 243 -13.23 0.21 -3.00
CA ASN A 243 -11.77 0.18 -3.14
C ASN A 243 -11.19 1.59 -3.31
N VAL A 244 -11.76 2.38 -4.22
CA VAL A 244 -11.29 3.72 -4.57
C VAL A 244 -11.29 4.66 -3.35
N VAL A 245 -12.28 4.50 -2.47
CA VAL A 245 -12.37 5.30 -1.24
C VAL A 245 -11.77 4.62 -0.01
N GLN A 246 -11.11 3.47 -0.20
CA GLN A 246 -10.43 2.68 0.84
C GLN A 246 -11.33 2.32 2.04
N LYS A 247 -12.58 1.91 1.76
CA LYS A 247 -13.54 1.46 2.77
C LYS A 247 -13.88 -0.01 2.54
N GLU A 248 -13.19 -0.88 3.25
CA GLU A 248 -13.37 -2.34 3.21
C GLU A 248 -14.78 -2.75 3.64
N VAL A 249 -15.29 -2.08 4.67
CA VAL A 249 -16.65 -2.20 5.20
C VAL A 249 -17.39 -0.91 4.90
N CYS A 250 -18.25 -0.93 3.88
CA CYS A 250 -19.16 0.17 3.60
C CYS A 250 -20.48 -0.27 2.98
N GLY A 251 -21.48 0.60 3.05
CA GLY A 251 -22.71 0.47 2.28
C GLY A 251 -22.61 1.39 1.06
N VAL A 252 -22.56 0.81 -0.14
CA VAL A 252 -22.53 1.58 -1.38
C VAL A 252 -23.95 1.77 -1.88
N ASP A 253 -24.31 3.03 -2.11
CA ASP A 253 -25.63 3.42 -2.59
C ASP A 253 -25.58 3.70 -4.08
N ILE A 254 -26.35 2.93 -4.85
CA ILE A 254 -26.45 3.06 -6.31
C ILE A 254 -27.91 3.33 -6.69
N LEU A 255 -28.12 4.43 -7.40
CA LEU A 255 -29.39 4.83 -7.95
C LEU A 255 -29.53 4.34 -9.39
N ILE A 256 -30.72 3.90 -9.79
CA ILE A 256 -31.03 3.61 -11.20
C ILE A 256 -31.97 4.69 -11.72
N SER A 257 -31.58 5.36 -12.81
CA SER A 257 -32.43 6.35 -13.48
C SER A 257 -33.69 5.68 -14.04
N GLN A 258 -34.86 6.26 -13.79
CA GLN A 258 -36.10 5.80 -14.43
C GLN A 258 -36.17 6.12 -15.91
N GLU A 259 -35.44 7.15 -16.36
CA GLU A 259 -35.51 7.63 -17.73
C GLU A 259 -34.50 6.90 -18.63
N THR A 260 -33.27 6.75 -18.15
CA THR A 260 -32.18 6.15 -18.95
C THR A 260 -31.83 4.73 -18.55
N HIS A 261 -32.30 4.25 -17.40
CA HIS A 261 -31.90 2.99 -16.77
C HIS A 261 -30.41 2.87 -16.42
N ASP A 262 -29.67 3.98 -16.50
CA ASP A 262 -28.26 4.00 -16.13
C ASP A 262 -28.08 3.99 -14.59
N PRO A 263 -27.05 3.31 -14.08
CA PRO A 263 -26.70 3.33 -12.67
C PRO A 263 -25.82 4.54 -12.31
N TYR A 264 -26.05 5.10 -11.13
CA TYR A 264 -25.33 6.26 -10.59
C TYR A 264 -24.90 6.02 -9.13
N ILE A 265 -23.63 6.24 -8.81
CA ILE A 265 -23.14 6.12 -7.43
C ILE A 265 -23.47 7.37 -6.64
N LEU A 266 -24.12 7.19 -5.51
CA LEU A 266 -24.48 8.29 -4.63
C LEU A 266 -23.46 8.50 -3.52
N GLU A 267 -23.04 7.42 -2.87
CA GLU A 267 -22.03 7.40 -1.81
C GLU A 267 -21.55 5.98 -1.48
N ALA A 268 -20.40 5.89 -0.83
CA ALA A 268 -19.92 4.71 -0.12
C ALA A 268 -19.81 5.04 1.39
N ASN A 269 -20.80 4.62 2.16
CA ASN A 269 -20.95 4.96 3.57
C ASN A 269 -20.13 4.01 4.46
N PRO A 270 -19.09 4.49 5.18
CA PRO A 270 -18.22 3.66 6.04
C PRO A 270 -18.94 3.14 7.30
N ASN A 271 -20.13 3.66 7.59
CA ASN A 271 -20.95 3.26 8.72
C ASN A 271 -22.26 2.64 8.23
N PRO A 272 -22.23 1.48 7.53
CA PRO A 272 -23.43 0.88 6.99
C PRO A 272 -24.41 0.50 8.10
N GLY A 273 -25.70 0.72 7.84
CA GLY A 273 -26.76 0.10 8.61
C GLY A 273 -26.86 -1.38 8.26
N LEU A 274 -27.15 -2.22 9.26
CA LEU A 274 -27.17 -3.69 9.12
C LEU A 274 -28.57 -4.29 9.21
N ALA A 275 -29.61 -3.46 9.14
CA ALA A 275 -31.01 -3.89 9.20
C ALA A 275 -31.52 -4.52 7.88
N GLY A 276 -30.74 -4.45 6.80
CA GLY A 276 -31.09 -5.07 5.53
C GLY A 276 -31.02 -6.61 5.60
N PRO A 277 -31.83 -7.33 4.81
CA PRO A 277 -31.80 -8.79 4.75
C PRO A 277 -30.38 -9.34 4.54
N GLY A 278 -29.96 -10.29 5.38
CA GLY A 278 -28.65 -10.95 5.33
C GLY A 278 -27.44 -10.10 5.75
N ALA A 279 -27.60 -8.79 5.97
CA ALA A 279 -26.48 -7.89 6.29
C ALA A 279 -25.84 -8.20 7.66
N MET A 280 -26.66 -8.46 8.68
CA MET A 280 -26.17 -8.78 10.03
C MET A 280 -25.40 -10.11 10.05
N ASP A 281 -25.93 -11.15 9.41
CA ASP A 281 -25.30 -12.48 9.36
C ASP A 281 -23.93 -12.43 8.67
N GLN A 282 -23.85 -11.72 7.54
CA GLN A 282 -22.59 -11.53 6.82
C GLN A 282 -21.58 -10.73 7.65
N MET A 283 -22.03 -9.72 8.40
CA MET A 283 -21.17 -8.97 9.32
C MET A 283 -20.61 -9.89 10.41
N MET A 284 -21.42 -10.75 11.03
CA MET A 284 -20.95 -11.70 12.05
C MET A 284 -19.88 -12.63 11.48
N LEU A 285 -20.13 -13.23 10.31
CA LEU A 285 -19.16 -14.09 9.63
C LEU A 285 -17.85 -13.36 9.27
N PHE A 286 -17.94 -12.08 8.89
CA PHE A 286 -16.78 -11.26 8.63
C PHE A 286 -15.96 -11.00 9.90
N LEU A 287 -16.60 -10.64 11.01
CA LEU A 287 -15.92 -10.40 12.29
C LEU A 287 -15.18 -11.65 12.79
N GLN A 288 -15.74 -12.84 12.56
CA GLN A 288 -15.10 -14.11 12.87
C GLN A 288 -13.81 -14.36 12.05
N LYS A 289 -13.75 -13.83 10.83
CA LYS A 289 -12.58 -13.98 9.95
C LYS A 289 -11.57 -12.86 10.10
N LEU A 290 -11.97 -11.71 10.67
CA LEU A 290 -11.17 -10.49 10.72
C LEU A 290 -9.73 -10.68 11.26
N PRO A 291 -9.47 -11.48 12.32
CA PRO A 291 -8.09 -11.75 12.78
C PRO A 291 -7.20 -12.50 11.79
N SER A 292 -7.80 -13.07 10.75
CA SER A 292 -7.12 -13.81 9.68
C SER A 292 -7.18 -13.07 8.34
N VAL A 293 -7.85 -11.90 8.28
CA VAL A 293 -7.86 -11.06 7.10
C VAL A 293 -6.49 -10.37 7.00
N LEU A 294 -5.63 -10.92 6.16
CA LEU A 294 -4.50 -10.20 5.59
C LEU A 294 -5.08 -9.24 4.54
N PHE A 295 -4.85 -7.93 4.66
CA PHE A 295 -5.26 -6.97 3.63
C PHE A 295 -4.45 -7.16 2.33
N PRO A 296 -5.01 -6.87 1.13
CA PRO A 296 -6.40 -6.93 0.65
C PRO A 296 -6.70 -8.30 -0.01
N SER A 297 -7.97 -8.51 -0.35
CA SER A 297 -8.52 -9.63 -1.12
C SER A 297 -7.53 -10.19 -2.17
N THR A 298 -7.28 -11.50 -2.06
CA THR A 298 -6.56 -12.29 -3.05
C THR A 298 -7.36 -12.29 -4.35
N TYR A 299 -7.03 -11.39 -5.28
CA TYR A 299 -7.06 -11.83 -6.67
C TYR A 299 -6.06 -12.99 -6.71
N THR A 300 -6.52 -14.22 -6.90
CA THR A 300 -5.63 -15.29 -7.33
C THR A 300 -5.16 -14.87 -8.71
N ALA A 301 -4.04 -14.15 -8.75
CA ALA A 301 -3.45 -13.66 -9.98
C ALA A 301 -3.03 -14.89 -10.77
N ASN A 302 -3.81 -15.27 -11.78
CA ASN A 302 -3.37 -16.34 -12.66
C ASN A 302 -2.05 -15.90 -13.33
N THR A 303 -1.17 -16.86 -13.60
CA THR A 303 0.18 -16.59 -14.10
C THR A 303 0.17 -15.77 -15.39
N SER A 304 -0.86 -15.93 -16.24
CA SER A 304 -1.04 -15.14 -17.46
C SER A 304 -1.21 -13.64 -17.19
N THR A 305 -2.01 -13.25 -16.21
CA THR A 305 -2.22 -11.82 -15.89
C THR A 305 -0.93 -11.19 -15.37
N LEU A 306 -0.17 -11.91 -14.54
CA LEU A 306 1.12 -11.42 -14.03
C LEU A 306 2.12 -11.17 -15.17
N HIS A 307 2.23 -12.12 -16.11
CA HIS A 307 3.12 -11.96 -17.27
C HIS A 307 2.70 -10.80 -18.17
N GLN A 308 1.40 -10.66 -18.45
CA GLN A 308 0.87 -9.53 -19.22
C GLN A 308 1.19 -8.19 -18.56
N LYS A 309 1.03 -8.11 -17.23
CA LYS A 309 1.31 -6.90 -16.45
C LYS A 309 2.81 -6.60 -16.38
N ALA A 310 3.66 -7.60 -16.26
CA ALA A 310 5.11 -7.44 -16.33
C ALA A 310 5.54 -6.92 -17.72
N GLN A 311 4.96 -7.46 -18.80
CA GLN A 311 5.21 -6.99 -20.16
C GLN A 311 4.74 -5.55 -20.36
N GLN A 312 3.56 -5.20 -19.82
CA GLN A 312 3.05 -3.82 -19.84
C GLN A 312 4.05 -2.84 -19.21
N ILE A 313 4.66 -3.20 -18.08
CA ILE A 313 5.69 -2.38 -17.43
C ILE A 313 6.94 -2.26 -18.31
N SER A 314 7.43 -3.37 -18.85
CA SER A 314 8.63 -3.36 -19.71
C SER A 314 8.41 -2.46 -20.94
N THR A 315 7.27 -2.58 -21.62
CA THR A 315 6.91 -1.72 -22.75
C THR A 315 6.88 -0.25 -22.34
N TYR A 316 6.21 0.07 -21.23
CA TYR A 316 6.12 1.44 -20.74
C TYR A 316 7.50 2.04 -20.42
N PHE A 317 8.42 1.25 -19.83
CA PHE A 317 9.78 1.70 -19.51
C PHE A 317 10.60 1.97 -20.77
N HIS A 318 10.42 1.18 -21.84
CA HIS A 318 11.08 1.43 -23.12
C HIS A 318 10.55 2.69 -23.81
N GLU A 319 9.23 2.89 -23.81
CA GLU A 319 8.57 4.06 -24.41
C GLU A 319 8.89 5.37 -23.67
N HIS A 320 9.09 5.29 -22.35
CA HIS A 320 9.28 6.45 -21.46
C HIS A 320 10.68 6.51 -20.83
N LYS A 321 11.70 5.99 -21.52
CA LYS A 321 13.08 5.94 -21.03
C LYS A 321 13.62 7.31 -20.56
N ASP A 322 13.20 8.39 -21.20
CA ASP A 322 13.64 9.75 -20.85
C ASP A 322 13.13 10.18 -19.46
N LEU A 323 11.96 9.69 -19.03
CA LEU A 323 11.42 9.94 -17.69
C LEU A 323 12.15 9.13 -16.59
N LEU A 324 12.78 8.02 -16.97
CA LEU A 324 13.58 7.19 -16.07
C LEU A 324 15.01 7.73 -15.90
N GLY A 325 15.53 8.47 -16.88
CA GLY A 325 16.90 8.98 -16.85
C GLY A 325 17.92 7.86 -16.59
N ASP A 326 18.85 8.09 -15.67
CA ASP A 326 19.88 7.09 -15.29
C ASP A 326 19.30 5.77 -14.77
N LYS A 327 18.04 5.74 -14.30
CA LYS A 327 17.40 4.50 -13.84
C LYS A 327 17.03 3.55 -14.96
N TYR A 328 16.95 4.02 -16.20
CA TYR A 328 16.76 3.12 -17.34
C TYR A 328 17.95 2.18 -17.51
N PHE A 329 19.19 2.66 -17.29
CA PHE A 329 20.38 1.79 -17.24
C PHE A 329 20.26 0.74 -16.12
N HIS A 330 19.76 1.12 -14.93
CA HIS A 330 19.52 0.18 -13.82
C HIS A 330 18.49 -0.90 -14.18
N PHE A 331 17.40 -0.53 -14.86
CA PHE A 331 16.42 -1.48 -15.38
C PHE A 331 17.05 -2.45 -16.38
N LEU A 332 17.73 -1.95 -17.42
CA LEU A 332 18.35 -2.77 -18.46
C LEU A 332 19.41 -3.73 -17.90
N THR A 333 20.26 -3.27 -16.99
CA THR A 333 21.27 -4.13 -16.35
C THR A 333 20.63 -5.27 -15.58
N ARG A 334 19.57 -5.03 -14.81
CA ARG A 334 18.83 -6.07 -14.08
C ARG A 334 18.14 -7.05 -15.03
N MET A 335 17.47 -6.55 -16.07
CA MET A 335 16.79 -7.42 -17.03
C MET A 335 17.78 -8.32 -17.77
N TYR A 336 18.92 -7.79 -18.21
CA TYR A 336 19.97 -8.60 -18.84
C TYR A 336 20.50 -9.68 -17.89
N LEU A 337 20.88 -9.31 -16.67
CA LEU A 337 21.44 -10.26 -15.71
C LEU A 337 20.41 -11.30 -15.23
N TRP A 338 19.13 -10.93 -15.15
CA TRP A 338 18.06 -11.83 -14.73
C TRP A 338 17.69 -12.84 -15.82
N THR A 339 17.44 -12.35 -17.04
CA THR A 339 16.88 -13.14 -18.14
C THR A 339 17.94 -13.76 -19.06
N GLY A 340 19.14 -13.18 -19.12
CA GLY A 340 20.14 -13.50 -20.13
C GLY A 340 19.81 -13.00 -21.54
N ASP A 341 18.72 -12.24 -21.72
CA ASP A 341 18.31 -11.76 -23.04
C ASP A 341 19.29 -10.71 -23.59
N ARG A 342 19.90 -11.05 -24.73
CA ARG A 342 20.88 -10.22 -25.44
C ARG A 342 20.27 -8.94 -26.02
N THR A 343 18.95 -8.81 -26.11
CA THR A 343 18.28 -7.56 -26.50
C THR A 343 18.61 -6.43 -25.51
N TYR A 344 18.46 -6.68 -24.21
CA TYR A 344 18.83 -5.73 -23.15
C TYR A 344 20.33 -5.40 -23.19
N ARG A 345 21.19 -6.39 -23.49
CA ARG A 345 22.62 -6.16 -23.66
C ARG A 345 22.91 -5.19 -24.81
N LYS A 346 22.25 -5.33 -25.97
CA LYS A 346 22.41 -4.39 -27.09
C LYS A 346 21.92 -2.99 -26.72
N MET A 347 20.79 -2.89 -26.01
CA MET A 347 20.26 -1.60 -25.55
C MET A 347 21.23 -0.87 -24.63
N LEU A 348 21.93 -1.60 -23.74
CA LEU A 348 22.94 -1.01 -22.85
C LEU A 348 24.06 -0.29 -23.61
N ASP A 349 24.49 -0.75 -24.80
CA ASP A 349 25.56 -0.09 -25.55
C ASP A 349 25.20 1.34 -26.01
N HIS A 350 23.92 1.64 -26.10
CA HIS A 350 23.38 2.94 -26.51
C HIS A 350 23.17 3.91 -25.34
N GLU A 351 23.24 3.43 -24.10
CA GLU A 351 23.07 4.27 -22.92
C GLU A 351 24.31 5.14 -22.66
N LYS A 352 24.09 6.43 -22.32
CA LYS A 352 25.18 7.39 -22.06
C LYS A 352 26.11 6.91 -20.95
N ILE A 353 25.56 6.28 -19.91
CA ILE A 353 26.32 5.75 -18.77
C ILE A 353 27.34 4.69 -19.21
N SER A 354 27.05 3.94 -20.27
CA SER A 354 27.95 2.89 -20.80
C SER A 354 29.28 3.45 -21.30
N GLN A 355 29.37 4.74 -21.61
CA GLN A 355 30.63 5.40 -21.97
C GLN A 355 31.67 5.31 -20.85
N ASN A 356 31.24 5.27 -19.59
CA ASN A 356 32.14 5.13 -18.43
C ASN A 356 32.89 3.79 -18.42
N TYR A 357 32.38 2.76 -19.10
CA TYR A 357 32.93 1.40 -19.07
C TYR A 357 33.79 1.06 -20.29
N ARG A 358 33.87 1.95 -21.30
CA ARG A 358 34.53 1.67 -22.59
C ARG A 358 36.03 1.46 -22.51
N SER A 359 36.72 2.19 -21.64
CA SER A 359 38.18 2.14 -21.47
C SER A 359 38.58 2.32 -20.00
N ALA A 360 39.77 1.84 -19.63
CA ALA A 360 40.31 2.04 -18.29
C ALA A 360 40.41 3.52 -17.90
N SER A 361 40.77 4.40 -18.85
CA SER A 361 40.82 5.86 -18.63
C SER A 361 39.44 6.44 -18.30
N SER A 362 38.42 6.11 -19.11
CA SER A 362 37.03 6.55 -18.86
C SER A 362 36.52 6.02 -17.52
N PHE A 363 36.84 4.76 -17.20
CA PHE A 363 36.43 4.12 -15.97
C PHE A 363 37.10 4.74 -14.74
N LYS A 364 38.40 5.02 -14.80
CA LYS A 364 39.14 5.74 -13.75
C LYS A 364 38.55 7.13 -13.50
N LYS A 365 38.18 7.87 -14.54
CA LYS A 365 37.49 9.17 -14.39
C LYS A 365 36.13 9.00 -13.70
N TYR A 366 35.39 7.95 -14.06
CA TYR A 366 34.11 7.64 -13.44
C TYR A 366 34.25 7.27 -11.96
N LEU A 367 35.20 6.41 -11.58
CA LEU A 367 35.44 6.07 -10.18
C LEU A 367 35.89 7.29 -9.36
N ASN A 368 36.74 8.15 -9.89
CA ASN A 368 37.11 9.42 -9.25
C ASN A 368 35.90 10.33 -9.02
N THR A 369 34.98 10.38 -9.99
CA THR A 369 33.71 11.14 -9.87
C THR A 369 32.82 10.59 -8.76
N ILE A 370 32.79 9.27 -8.57
CA ILE A 370 32.07 8.64 -7.44
C ILE A 370 32.77 9.00 -6.12
N ASN A 371 34.11 8.91 -6.10
CA ASN A 371 34.91 9.15 -4.90
C ASN A 371 34.81 10.61 -4.40
N SER A 372 34.63 11.57 -5.30
CA SER A 372 34.53 13.00 -4.98
C SER A 372 33.13 13.45 -4.51
N ARG A 373 32.10 12.58 -4.56
CA ARG A 373 30.76 12.92 -4.07
C ARG A 373 30.78 13.11 -2.54
N GLN A 374 29.89 13.96 -2.03
CA GLN A 374 29.67 14.12 -0.59
C GLN A 374 29.47 12.76 0.08
N THR A 375 30.07 12.59 1.27
CA THR A 375 30.15 11.34 2.04
C THR A 375 28.80 10.70 2.34
N VAL A 376 27.74 11.52 2.42
CA VAL A 376 26.38 11.09 2.77
C VAL A 376 25.40 11.60 1.71
N PRO A 377 24.64 10.73 1.01
CA PRO A 377 23.63 11.18 0.06
C PRO A 377 22.54 12.00 0.76
N HIS A 378 21.99 13.03 0.10
CA HIS A 378 20.96 13.93 0.66
C HIS A 378 19.74 13.20 1.28
N LYS A 379 19.33 12.05 0.72
CA LYS A 379 18.25 11.19 1.28
C LYS A 379 18.60 10.56 2.64
N HIS A 380 19.88 10.42 2.97
CA HIS A 380 20.36 9.97 4.27
C HIS A 380 20.62 11.13 5.24
N LEU A 381 20.73 12.36 4.73
CA LEU A 381 20.79 13.58 5.56
C LEU A 381 19.42 13.93 6.15
N GLU A 382 18.30 13.60 5.48
CA GLU A 382 16.95 13.69 6.07
C GLU A 382 16.68 12.57 7.10
N ARG A 383 17.38 11.43 6.99
CA ARG A 383 17.47 10.39 8.02
C ARG A 383 18.53 10.77 9.06
N VAL A 384 18.39 11.94 9.66
CA VAL A 384 19.18 12.31 10.85
C VAL A 384 18.94 11.23 11.92
N GLN A 385 20.03 10.71 12.49
CA GLN A 385 20.14 9.66 13.54
C GLN A 385 20.66 8.26 13.13
N ASN A 386 21.44 8.09 12.05
CA ASN A 386 22.35 6.92 12.02
C ASN A 386 23.67 7.29 12.75
N PRO A 387 23.89 6.81 13.99
CA PRO A 387 25.05 7.19 14.81
C PRO A 387 26.38 6.70 14.23
N PHE A 388 26.34 5.80 13.25
CA PHE A 388 27.52 5.18 12.66
C PHE A 388 28.05 5.91 11.42
N LEU A 389 27.36 6.94 10.91
CA LEU A 389 27.77 7.67 9.68
C LEU A 389 29.19 8.25 9.80
N GLY A 390 29.54 8.81 10.96
CA GLY A 390 30.88 9.33 11.22
C GLY A 390 31.96 8.24 11.35
N LYS A 391 31.57 7.02 11.71
CA LYS A 391 32.48 5.89 11.91
C LYS A 391 32.90 5.23 10.58
N TYR A 392 32.03 5.25 9.57
CA TYR A 392 32.28 4.63 8.25
C TYR A 392 32.06 5.61 7.09
N PRO A 393 32.85 6.70 6.99
CA PRO A 393 32.60 7.81 6.06
C PRO A 393 32.77 7.42 4.57
N ASN A 394 33.49 6.33 4.28
CA ASN A 394 33.78 5.89 2.92
C ASN A 394 32.84 4.78 2.42
N LEU A 395 31.97 4.24 3.28
CA LEU A 395 31.20 3.03 3.00
C LEU A 395 30.37 3.14 1.71
N PHE A 396 29.59 4.21 1.56
CA PHE A 396 28.73 4.39 0.39
C PHE A 396 29.52 4.54 -0.92
N ARG A 397 30.66 5.26 -0.87
CA ARG A 397 31.54 5.46 -2.03
C ARG A 397 32.17 4.14 -2.47
N ILE A 398 32.75 3.41 -1.52
CA ILE A 398 33.35 2.09 -1.76
C ILE A 398 32.29 1.11 -2.28
N SER A 399 31.08 1.08 -1.70
CA SER A 399 29.98 0.25 -2.17
C SER A 399 29.63 0.52 -3.64
N GLN A 400 29.58 1.80 -4.04
CA GLN A 400 29.28 2.20 -5.42
C GLN A 400 30.42 1.86 -6.38
N ILE A 401 31.67 2.11 -5.99
CA ILE A 401 32.87 1.79 -6.77
C ILE A 401 32.94 0.29 -7.04
N LEU A 402 32.82 -0.54 -5.99
CA LEU A 402 32.85 -1.99 -6.12
C LEU A 402 31.71 -2.53 -7.00
N SER A 403 30.51 -1.95 -6.88
CA SER A 403 29.37 -2.33 -7.73
C SER A 403 29.61 -1.96 -9.20
N ALA A 404 30.19 -0.79 -9.47
CA ALA A 404 30.57 -0.38 -10.83
C ALA A 404 31.64 -1.30 -11.43
N THR A 405 32.66 -1.68 -10.65
CA THR A 405 33.69 -2.62 -11.10
C THR A 405 33.11 -4.00 -11.44
N ARG A 406 32.16 -4.49 -10.63
CA ARG A 406 31.44 -5.73 -10.96
C ARG A 406 30.65 -5.60 -12.25
N ILE A 407 29.95 -4.48 -12.49
CA ILE A 407 29.24 -4.22 -13.75
C ILE A 407 30.21 -4.20 -14.94
N ALA A 408 31.38 -3.57 -14.80
CA ALA A 408 32.40 -3.56 -15.85
C ALA A 408 32.81 -4.98 -16.26
N SER A 409 33.07 -5.84 -15.28
CA SER A 409 33.45 -7.23 -15.50
C SER A 409 32.30 -8.05 -16.10
N THR A 410 31.12 -8.01 -15.49
CA THR A 410 30.01 -8.94 -15.81
C THR A 410 29.19 -8.56 -17.05
N ILE A 411 29.04 -7.26 -17.34
CA ILE A 411 28.21 -6.78 -18.46
C ILE A 411 29.08 -6.38 -19.66
N PHE A 412 30.21 -5.72 -19.39
CA PHE A 412 31.09 -5.18 -20.43
C PHE A 412 32.33 -6.05 -20.70
N ASN A 413 32.52 -7.13 -19.94
CA ASN A 413 33.67 -8.02 -20.05
C ASN A 413 35.01 -7.25 -19.96
N LYS A 414 35.09 -6.33 -18.99
CA LYS A 414 36.26 -5.51 -18.70
C LYS A 414 36.71 -5.71 -17.27
N ASP A 415 37.92 -6.24 -17.09
CA ASP A 415 38.54 -6.27 -15.76
C ASP A 415 39.21 -4.92 -15.49
N TYR A 416 38.65 -4.18 -14.52
CA TYR A 416 39.17 -2.90 -14.05
C TYR A 416 39.39 -2.92 -12.52
N ARG A 417 39.69 -4.08 -11.95
CA ARG A 417 40.01 -4.20 -10.51
C ARG A 417 41.17 -3.30 -10.10
N ASP A 418 42.19 -3.16 -10.95
CA ASP A 418 43.33 -2.28 -10.69
C ASP A 418 42.93 -0.80 -10.47
N CYS A 419 41.91 -0.31 -11.19
CA CYS A 419 41.40 1.05 -11.00
C CYS A 419 40.79 1.28 -9.60
N VAL A 420 40.34 0.21 -8.93
CA VAL A 420 39.87 0.28 -7.53
C VAL A 420 41.07 0.40 -6.60
N TYR A 421 42.12 -0.39 -6.83
CA TYR A 421 43.31 -0.41 -5.99
C TYR A 421 44.14 0.88 -6.06
N GLU A 422 43.99 1.67 -7.12
CA GLU A 422 44.52 3.03 -7.19
C GLU A 422 43.80 4.03 -6.26
N LEU A 423 42.55 3.76 -5.88
CA LEU A 423 41.76 4.63 -4.99
C LEU A 423 41.76 4.16 -3.54
N TYR A 424 41.72 2.85 -3.33
CA TYR A 424 41.72 2.22 -2.01
C TYR A 424 42.59 0.97 -2.05
N SER A 425 43.59 0.91 -1.19
CA SER A 425 44.45 -0.27 -1.07
C SER A 425 43.66 -1.50 -0.62
N ASP A 426 44.16 -2.70 -0.95
CA ASP A 426 43.57 -3.96 -0.48
C ASP A 426 43.46 -4.00 1.05
N HIS A 427 44.45 -3.43 1.75
CA HIS A 427 44.45 -3.32 3.21
C HIS A 427 43.30 -2.44 3.73
N GLU A 428 43.02 -1.30 3.10
CA GLU A 428 41.91 -0.42 3.49
C GLU A 428 40.54 -1.09 3.27
N LEU A 429 40.37 -1.76 2.13
CA LEU A 429 39.13 -2.48 1.80
C LEU A 429 38.89 -3.65 2.74
N ASN A 430 39.93 -4.45 3.03
CA ASN A 430 39.84 -5.54 4.01
C ASN A 430 39.52 -5.01 5.40
N THR A 431 40.21 -3.95 5.83
CA THR A 431 40.00 -3.34 7.15
C THR A 431 38.57 -2.83 7.32
N LEU A 432 38.00 -2.18 6.30
CA LEU A 432 36.60 -1.77 6.30
C LEU A 432 35.66 -2.97 6.48
N CYS A 433 35.84 -4.03 5.67
CA CYS A 433 34.98 -5.20 5.69
C CYS A 433 35.05 -5.94 7.03
N GLN A 434 36.25 -6.17 7.55
CA GLN A 434 36.44 -6.81 8.87
C GLN A 434 35.86 -5.93 9.99
N SER A 435 36.07 -4.61 9.94
CA SER A 435 35.50 -3.69 10.93
C SER A 435 33.98 -3.68 10.94
N LEU A 436 33.32 -3.89 9.80
CA LEU A 436 31.86 -4.03 9.74
C LEU A 436 31.40 -5.37 10.33
N LEU A 437 32.09 -6.47 10.04
CA LEU A 437 31.77 -7.80 10.59
C LEU A 437 31.91 -7.84 12.13
N HIS A 438 32.85 -7.06 12.69
CA HIS A 438 33.00 -6.89 14.12
C HIS A 438 32.03 -5.87 14.75
N ASP A 439 31.41 -4.99 13.96
CA ASP A 439 30.43 -3.98 14.40
C ASP A 439 29.04 -4.29 13.80
N LEU A 440 28.42 -5.37 14.31
CA LEU A 440 27.09 -5.79 13.85
C LEU A 440 26.02 -4.70 13.94
N PRO A 441 25.95 -3.87 15.00
CA PRO A 441 25.02 -2.73 15.03
C PRO A 441 25.16 -1.79 13.83
N ALA A 442 26.39 -1.39 13.47
CA ALA A 442 26.64 -0.56 12.30
C ALA A 442 26.31 -1.29 10.99
N LEU A 443 26.74 -2.54 10.86
CA LEU A 443 26.47 -3.37 9.69
C LEU A 443 24.97 -3.45 9.42
N TYR A 444 24.16 -3.73 10.45
CA TYR A 444 22.73 -3.81 10.31
C TYR A 444 22.07 -2.45 9.99
N ALA A 445 22.55 -1.37 10.59
CA ALA A 445 22.06 -0.02 10.30
C ALA A 445 22.31 0.41 8.85
N PHE A 446 23.45 -0.01 8.26
CA PHE A 446 23.78 0.27 6.86
C PHE A 446 23.14 -0.69 5.85
N SER A 447 22.62 -1.83 6.31
CA SER A 447 21.84 -2.81 5.54
C SER A 447 22.42 -3.15 4.16
N THR A 448 21.82 -2.63 3.09
CA THR A 448 22.24 -2.86 1.70
C THR A 448 23.71 -2.52 1.46
N SER A 449 24.19 -1.36 1.92
CA SER A 449 25.54 -0.89 1.59
C SER A 449 26.63 -1.72 2.27
N SER A 450 26.41 -2.13 3.53
CA SER A 450 27.36 -2.97 4.27
C SER A 450 27.44 -4.36 3.68
N ILE A 451 26.29 -5.00 3.42
CA ILE A 451 26.25 -6.34 2.81
C ILE A 451 26.83 -6.32 1.40
N ASN A 452 26.47 -5.35 0.57
CA ASN A 452 26.99 -5.27 -0.79
C ASN A 452 28.52 -5.10 -0.83
N VAL A 453 29.11 -4.33 0.09
CA VAL A 453 30.57 -4.20 0.17
C VAL A 453 31.23 -5.52 0.55
N LEU A 454 30.69 -6.26 1.52
CA LEU A 454 31.22 -7.56 1.91
C LEU A 454 31.25 -8.53 0.72
N TYR A 455 30.14 -8.70 0.00
CA TYR A 455 30.09 -9.62 -1.15
C TYR A 455 30.92 -9.14 -2.33
N ASN A 456 30.89 -7.84 -2.67
CA ASN A 456 31.70 -7.37 -3.80
C ASN A 456 33.21 -7.40 -3.50
N TYR A 457 33.64 -7.10 -2.27
CA TYR A 457 35.06 -7.17 -1.94
C TYR A 457 35.50 -8.65 -1.88
N PHE A 458 34.92 -9.42 -0.99
CA PHE A 458 35.45 -10.74 -0.72
C PHE A 458 35.16 -11.78 -1.81
N VAL A 459 33.95 -11.77 -2.39
CA VAL A 459 33.60 -12.76 -3.43
C VAL A 459 34.04 -12.28 -4.81
N PHE A 460 33.83 -11.01 -5.15
CA PHE A 460 34.17 -10.51 -6.50
C PHE A 460 35.62 -10.03 -6.63
N MET A 461 36.15 -9.22 -5.70
CA MET A 461 37.53 -8.73 -5.80
C MET A 461 38.57 -9.78 -5.37
N LYS A 462 38.28 -10.54 -4.31
CA LYS A 462 39.21 -11.54 -3.74
C LYS A 462 38.93 -12.98 -4.17
N GLU A 463 37.81 -13.25 -4.84
CA GLU A 463 37.43 -14.59 -5.30
C GLU A 463 37.46 -15.63 -4.17
N THR A 464 37.10 -15.20 -2.95
CA THR A 464 37.18 -16.02 -1.74
C THR A 464 35.79 -16.53 -1.33
N ASN A 465 35.71 -17.82 -0.96
CA ASN A 465 34.48 -18.48 -0.48
C ASN A 465 34.43 -18.56 1.05
N GLY A 466 33.23 -18.61 1.64
CA GLY A 466 33.04 -18.92 3.06
C GLY A 466 33.46 -17.80 4.04
N LEU A 467 32.98 -16.59 3.81
CA LEU A 467 33.58 -15.35 4.32
C LEU A 467 33.17 -14.96 5.74
N PHE A 468 31.96 -15.30 6.12
CA PHE A 468 31.38 -15.06 7.42
C PHE A 468 30.25 -16.05 7.64
N ASP A 469 29.89 -16.30 8.90
CA ASP A 469 28.79 -17.20 9.24
C ASP A 469 27.45 -16.55 8.83
N VAL A 470 26.99 -16.90 7.63
CA VAL A 470 25.75 -16.44 7.02
C VAL A 470 24.57 -16.69 7.94
N ARG A 471 24.51 -17.85 8.59
CA ARG A 471 23.40 -18.21 9.47
C ARG A 471 23.43 -17.37 10.73
N ALA A 472 24.58 -17.21 11.37
CA ALA A 472 24.72 -16.39 12.57
C ALA A 472 24.39 -14.91 12.28
N LEU A 473 24.91 -14.36 11.18
CA LEU A 473 24.64 -12.98 10.77
C LEU A 473 23.16 -12.77 10.46
N GLY A 474 22.55 -13.65 9.64
CA GLY A 474 21.15 -13.55 9.26
C GLY A 474 20.20 -13.72 10.44
N MET A 475 20.41 -14.74 11.28
CA MET A 475 19.60 -14.92 12.49
C MET A 475 19.80 -13.78 13.49
N GLY A 476 21.02 -13.23 13.58
CA GLY A 476 21.30 -12.03 14.37
C GLY A 476 20.52 -10.81 13.88
N ALA A 477 20.38 -10.64 12.56
CA ALA A 477 19.59 -9.57 11.97
C ALA A 477 18.09 -9.68 12.31
N LEU A 478 17.58 -10.90 12.44
CA LEU A 478 16.17 -11.19 12.73
C LEU A 478 15.82 -11.27 14.23
N LYS A 479 16.80 -11.15 15.13
CA LYS A 479 16.57 -11.07 16.58
C LYS A 479 16.20 -9.65 16.98
N PHE A 480 15.00 -9.45 17.52
CA PHE A 480 14.55 -8.16 18.07
C PHE A 480 13.49 -8.32 19.16
N THR A 481 13.31 -7.25 19.93
CA THR A 481 12.34 -7.12 21.03
C THR A 481 10.90 -7.05 20.51
N LYS A 482 9.90 -7.18 21.39
CA LYS A 482 8.50 -6.95 20.98
C LYS A 482 8.37 -5.54 20.38
N HIS A 483 7.71 -5.42 19.22
CA HIS A 483 7.35 -4.17 18.52
C HIS A 483 8.51 -3.38 17.88
N PRO A 484 9.11 -3.91 16.78
CA PRO A 484 10.20 -3.23 16.07
C PRO A 484 9.70 -1.99 15.31
N SER A 485 10.56 -0.98 15.16
CA SER A 485 10.23 0.20 14.35
C SER A 485 10.14 -0.14 12.85
N TYR A 486 9.42 0.70 12.11
CA TYR A 486 9.33 0.62 10.65
C TYR A 486 10.73 0.56 9.99
N GLU A 487 11.61 1.50 10.33
CA GLU A 487 12.96 1.59 9.74
C GLU A 487 13.78 0.34 10.08
N PHE A 488 13.63 -0.16 11.31
CA PHE A 488 14.29 -1.39 11.75
C PHE A 488 13.87 -2.58 10.88
N LEU A 489 12.57 -2.84 10.74
CA LEU A 489 12.03 -3.95 9.94
C LEU A 489 12.59 -3.96 8.51
N HIS A 490 12.64 -2.78 7.87
CA HIS A 490 13.12 -2.62 6.51
C HIS A 490 14.61 -2.93 6.40
N GLN A 491 15.43 -2.32 7.27
CA GLN A 491 16.87 -2.57 7.30
C GLN A 491 17.18 -4.05 7.51
N ARG A 492 16.43 -4.75 8.38
CA ARG A 492 16.65 -6.19 8.63
C ARG A 492 16.23 -7.06 7.45
N ALA A 493 15.14 -6.74 6.77
CA ALA A 493 14.78 -7.43 5.55
C ALA A 493 15.85 -7.25 4.46
N TYR A 494 16.33 -6.02 4.28
CA TYR A 494 17.41 -5.72 3.32
C TYR A 494 18.71 -6.47 3.62
N ILE A 495 19.04 -6.73 4.89
CA ILE A 495 20.19 -7.59 5.22
C ILE A 495 20.01 -8.98 4.60
N ILE A 496 18.87 -9.63 4.85
CA ILE A 496 18.63 -11.00 4.39
C ILE A 496 18.55 -11.06 2.87
N THR A 497 17.80 -10.16 2.24
CA THR A 497 17.65 -10.14 0.78
C THR A 497 18.98 -9.84 0.09
N HIS A 498 19.76 -8.87 0.57
CA HIS A 498 21.07 -8.57 -0.02
C HIS A 498 22.13 -9.63 0.26
N MET A 499 21.98 -10.45 1.30
CA MET A 499 22.85 -11.61 1.46
C MET A 499 22.56 -12.67 0.38
N ILE A 500 21.29 -12.89 0.03
CA ILE A 500 20.90 -13.81 -1.07
C ILE A 500 21.33 -13.26 -2.42
N ILE A 501 21.03 -11.98 -2.68
CA ILE A 501 21.43 -11.29 -3.91
C ILE A 501 22.96 -11.28 -4.04
N GLY A 502 23.69 -10.98 -2.96
CA GLY A 502 25.15 -11.00 -2.92
C GLY A 502 25.75 -12.38 -3.21
N GLU A 503 25.15 -13.44 -2.67
CA GLU A 503 25.61 -14.82 -2.91
C GLU A 503 25.44 -15.24 -4.38
N SER A 504 24.36 -14.81 -5.03
CA SER A 504 24.17 -14.95 -6.49
C SER A 504 25.10 -14.04 -7.32
N GLN A 505 26.03 -13.33 -6.67
CA GLN A 505 26.85 -12.27 -7.26
C GLN A 505 26.01 -11.27 -8.04
N PHE A 506 24.88 -10.89 -7.44
CA PHE A 506 23.90 -9.97 -7.97
C PHE A 506 23.38 -10.46 -9.33
N TYR A 507 22.81 -11.67 -9.30
CA TYR A 507 22.15 -12.35 -10.40
C TYR A 507 23.09 -12.92 -11.47
N THR A 508 24.40 -12.90 -11.28
CA THR A 508 25.38 -13.28 -12.32
C THR A 508 25.79 -14.75 -12.27
N ARG A 509 25.41 -15.48 -11.22
CA ARG A 509 25.65 -16.93 -11.08
C ARG A 509 24.54 -17.61 -10.28
N SER A 510 24.39 -18.92 -10.46
CA SER A 510 23.60 -19.76 -9.56
C SER A 510 24.26 -19.88 -8.18
N ILE A 511 23.44 -20.04 -7.14
CA ILE A 511 23.92 -20.37 -5.79
C ILE A 511 24.09 -21.89 -5.70
N PRO A 512 25.22 -22.40 -5.17
CA PRO A 512 25.41 -23.83 -4.98
C PRO A 512 24.31 -24.47 -4.11
N VAL A 513 23.90 -25.70 -4.46
CA VAL A 513 22.75 -26.40 -3.83
C VAL A 513 22.93 -26.60 -2.32
N ASP A 514 24.15 -26.85 -1.88
CA ASP A 514 24.53 -26.99 -0.47
C ASP A 514 24.39 -25.68 0.30
N VAL A 515 24.65 -24.55 -0.36
CA VAL A 515 24.53 -23.19 0.20
C VAL A 515 23.07 -22.73 0.24
N ILE A 516 22.25 -23.07 -0.76
CA ILE A 516 20.82 -22.70 -0.86
C ILE A 516 20.07 -23.05 0.44
N LYS A 517 20.32 -24.22 1.04
CA LYS A 517 19.62 -24.67 2.26
C LYS A 517 19.73 -23.66 3.41
N GLN A 518 20.88 -23.02 3.57
CA GLN A 518 21.11 -22.04 4.63
C GLN A 518 20.30 -20.77 4.39
N TYR A 519 20.28 -20.29 3.15
CA TYR A 519 19.51 -19.11 2.78
C TYR A 519 18.00 -19.34 2.78
N VAL A 520 17.52 -20.52 2.39
CA VAL A 520 16.09 -20.88 2.48
C VAL A 520 15.63 -20.85 3.94
N ALA A 521 16.45 -21.33 4.89
CA ALA A 521 16.11 -21.24 6.31
C ALA A 521 15.97 -19.78 6.78
N LEU A 522 16.88 -18.90 6.37
CA LEU A 522 16.79 -17.46 6.66
C LEU A 522 15.57 -16.81 5.99
N LEU A 523 15.32 -17.15 4.72
CA LEU A 523 14.20 -16.62 3.95
C LEU A 523 12.86 -17.02 4.56
N LYS A 524 12.71 -18.25 5.08
CA LYS A 524 11.52 -18.69 5.82
C LYS A 524 11.29 -17.91 7.10
N GLU A 525 12.34 -17.55 7.83
CA GLU A 525 12.19 -16.70 9.01
C GLU A 525 11.81 -15.27 8.61
N LEU A 526 12.39 -14.73 7.52
CA LEU A 526 11.96 -13.44 6.97
C LEU A 526 10.49 -13.48 6.50
N GLU A 527 10.05 -14.55 5.84
CA GLU A 527 8.68 -14.74 5.38
C GLU A 527 7.68 -14.65 6.55
N LYS A 528 7.98 -15.31 7.68
CA LYS A 528 7.17 -15.18 8.91
C LYS A 528 7.10 -13.74 9.41
N ARG A 529 8.20 -12.98 9.34
CA ARG A 529 8.22 -11.55 9.73
C ARG A 529 7.44 -10.68 8.76
N ILE A 530 7.57 -10.90 7.46
CA ILE A 530 6.79 -10.19 6.45
C ILE A 530 5.31 -10.47 6.65
N ALA A 531 4.91 -11.72 6.89
CA ALA A 531 3.53 -12.05 7.20
C ALA A 531 3.02 -11.35 8.48
N GLN A 532 3.85 -11.34 9.53
CA GLN A 532 3.51 -10.73 10.82
C GLN A 532 3.36 -9.20 10.73
N TYR A 533 4.22 -8.52 9.95
CA TYR A 533 4.28 -7.06 9.83
C TYR A 533 3.95 -6.59 8.41
N TYR A 534 3.01 -7.26 7.75
CA TYR A 534 2.79 -7.14 6.30
C TYR A 534 2.48 -5.71 5.85
N CYS A 535 1.58 -5.01 6.54
CA CYS A 535 1.21 -3.62 6.22
C CYS A 535 2.32 -2.61 6.54
N THR A 536 3.33 -3.00 7.32
CA THR A 536 4.47 -2.15 7.62
C THR A 536 5.49 -2.19 6.50
N TYR A 537 5.74 -3.35 5.89
CA TYR A 537 6.74 -3.51 4.84
C TYR A 537 6.36 -2.82 3.52
N LYS A 538 7.34 -2.15 2.91
CA LYS A 538 7.22 -1.64 1.55
C LYS A 538 6.94 -2.73 0.53
N LEU A 539 6.17 -2.40 -0.50
CA LEU A 539 5.96 -3.28 -1.64
C LEU A 539 7.30 -3.65 -2.33
N ASP A 540 8.27 -2.73 -2.36
CA ASP A 540 9.64 -2.98 -2.83
C ASP A 540 10.28 -4.17 -2.10
N ILE A 541 10.16 -4.23 -0.77
CA ILE A 541 10.76 -5.29 0.04
C ILE A 541 10.02 -6.61 -0.17
N LYS A 542 8.68 -6.57 -0.26
CA LYS A 542 7.86 -7.75 -0.52
C LYS A 542 8.21 -8.37 -1.89
N LEU A 543 8.37 -7.54 -2.92
CA LEU A 543 8.78 -8.01 -4.25
C LEU A 543 10.25 -8.45 -4.28
N GLU A 544 11.15 -7.78 -3.56
CA GLU A 544 12.54 -8.23 -3.43
C GLU A 544 12.65 -9.57 -2.70
N PHE A 545 11.81 -9.80 -1.69
CA PHE A 545 11.66 -11.10 -1.05
C PHE A 545 11.22 -12.17 -2.06
N LEU A 546 10.27 -11.89 -2.94
CA LEU A 546 9.87 -12.82 -4.00
C LEU A 546 11.00 -13.06 -5.02
N VAL A 547 11.76 -12.03 -5.39
CA VAL A 547 12.97 -12.19 -6.24
C VAL A 547 13.97 -13.14 -5.56
N CYS A 548 14.21 -12.97 -4.26
CA CYS A 548 15.06 -13.87 -3.49
C CYS A 548 14.50 -15.30 -3.42
N ALA A 549 13.18 -15.45 -3.29
CA ALA A 549 12.51 -16.74 -3.33
C ALA A 549 12.75 -17.44 -4.68
N ARG A 550 12.66 -16.71 -5.80
CA ARG A 550 13.02 -17.23 -7.12
C ARG A 550 14.48 -17.66 -7.18
N ILE A 551 15.44 -16.82 -6.78
CA ILE A 551 16.88 -17.18 -6.77
C ILE A 551 17.15 -18.51 -6.04
N LEU A 552 16.43 -18.76 -4.94
CA LEU A 552 16.58 -19.95 -4.11
C LEU A 552 15.69 -21.13 -4.53
N ASN A 553 14.91 -21.01 -5.60
CA ASN A 553 13.88 -21.98 -6.00
C ASN A 553 12.90 -22.31 -4.85
N TYR A 554 12.48 -21.27 -4.12
CA TYR A 554 11.55 -21.35 -3.01
C TYR A 554 10.16 -20.83 -3.44
N THR A 555 9.12 -21.59 -3.14
CA THR A 555 7.72 -21.15 -3.29
C THR A 555 7.22 -20.60 -1.96
N SER A 556 6.85 -19.33 -1.95
CA SER A 556 6.38 -18.64 -0.75
C SER A 556 4.86 -18.70 -0.63
N TYR A 557 4.34 -18.83 0.60
CA TYR A 557 2.90 -18.73 0.86
C TYR A 557 2.38 -17.28 0.79
N LEU A 558 3.28 -16.30 0.69
CA LEU A 558 2.95 -14.88 0.54
C LEU A 558 2.87 -14.44 -0.94
N GLU A 559 3.17 -15.31 -1.90
CA GLU A 559 3.18 -14.96 -3.33
C GLU A 559 1.86 -14.33 -3.77
N ASP A 560 0.73 -14.99 -3.51
CA ASP A 560 -0.58 -14.53 -3.96
C ASP A 560 -0.96 -13.16 -3.38
N VAL A 561 -0.71 -12.95 -2.09
CA VAL A 561 -1.05 -11.67 -1.43
C VAL A 561 -0.15 -10.52 -1.90
N ILE A 562 1.15 -10.79 -2.10
CA ILE A 562 2.10 -9.79 -2.59
C ILE A 562 1.80 -9.42 -4.05
N TYR A 563 1.49 -10.41 -4.89
CA TYR A 563 1.11 -10.16 -6.27
C TYR A 563 -0.24 -9.46 -6.38
N SER A 564 -1.22 -9.83 -5.55
CA SER A 564 -2.50 -9.12 -5.49
C SER A 564 -2.28 -7.65 -5.13
N GLU A 565 -1.48 -7.34 -4.10
CA GLU A 565 -1.09 -5.97 -3.75
C GLU A 565 -0.45 -5.26 -4.94
N ALA A 566 0.54 -5.87 -5.58
CA ALA A 566 1.23 -5.29 -6.73
C ALA A 566 0.30 -4.99 -7.92
N LEU A 567 -0.69 -5.86 -8.19
CA LEU A 567 -1.67 -5.66 -9.26
C LEU A 567 -2.64 -4.50 -8.96
N HIS A 568 -3.02 -4.30 -7.71
CA HIS A 568 -3.84 -3.16 -7.27
C HIS A 568 -3.03 -1.87 -7.11
N SER A 569 -1.71 -1.98 -7.11
CA SER A 569 -0.76 -0.88 -7.00
C SER A 569 -0.34 -0.27 -8.35
N PHE A 570 -0.97 -0.64 -9.47
CA PHE A 570 -0.68 -0.02 -10.77
C PHE A 570 -1.05 1.47 -10.76
N SER A 571 -0.14 2.30 -11.28
CA SER A 571 -0.36 3.73 -11.40
C SER A 571 -1.55 4.03 -12.33
N PRO A 572 -2.47 4.93 -11.96
CA PRO A 572 -3.54 5.35 -12.85
C PRO A 572 -3.02 6.14 -14.07
N THR A 573 -1.76 6.61 -14.03
CA THR A 573 -1.17 7.48 -15.06
C THR A 573 -0.13 6.77 -15.92
N GLY A 574 0.12 5.47 -15.75
CA GLY A 574 1.06 4.75 -16.62
C GLY A 574 1.29 3.28 -16.28
N GLY A 575 2.07 2.61 -17.11
CA GLY A 575 2.42 1.19 -16.97
C GLY A 575 3.51 0.95 -15.93
N TYR A 576 3.28 1.30 -14.67
CA TYR A 576 4.23 1.06 -13.57
C TYR A 576 3.51 0.93 -12.24
N ILE A 577 4.18 0.36 -11.24
CA ILE A 577 3.59 0.06 -9.94
C ILE A 577 4.06 1.09 -8.92
N VAL A 578 3.13 1.76 -8.25
CA VAL A 578 3.38 2.70 -7.16
C VAL A 578 3.17 2.04 -5.80
N ASP A 579 3.68 2.63 -4.73
CA ASP A 579 3.42 2.09 -3.40
C ASP A 579 2.10 2.64 -2.85
N THR A 580 1.12 1.78 -2.56
CA THR A 580 -0.25 2.20 -2.22
C THR A 580 -0.72 1.73 -0.85
N HIS A 581 -0.24 0.59 -0.35
CA HIS A 581 -0.88 -0.11 0.77
C HIS A 581 -0.11 -0.14 2.09
N ASN A 582 1.13 0.36 2.17
CA ASN A 582 1.84 0.45 3.44
C ASN A 582 1.80 1.83 4.09
N SER A 583 2.15 1.84 5.38
CA SER A 583 2.21 2.99 6.29
C SER A 583 2.96 4.23 5.81
N SER A 584 3.81 4.09 4.78
CA SER A 584 4.67 5.15 4.27
C SER A 584 4.32 5.59 2.84
N SER A 585 3.28 5.00 2.22
CA SER A 585 2.92 5.24 0.82
C SER A 585 2.79 6.72 0.49
N ALA A 586 2.13 7.50 1.36
CA ALA A 586 1.94 8.95 1.20
C ALA A 586 3.24 9.78 1.17
N LEU A 587 4.37 9.24 1.65
CA LEU A 587 5.67 9.90 1.66
C LEU A 587 6.55 9.51 0.46
N GLN A 588 6.08 8.64 -0.43
CA GLN A 588 6.85 8.17 -1.57
C GLN A 588 6.54 8.98 -2.83
N ARG A 589 7.46 8.94 -3.80
CA ARG A 589 7.21 9.47 -5.14
C ARG A 589 6.34 8.48 -5.91
N HIS A 590 5.20 8.93 -6.41
CA HIS A 590 4.28 8.16 -7.26
C HIS A 590 4.53 8.39 -8.76
N ASP A 591 5.73 8.83 -9.12
CA ASP A 591 6.15 8.97 -10.52
C ASP A 591 6.91 7.72 -11.01
N VAL A 592 7.06 7.62 -12.34
CA VAL A 592 7.79 6.51 -12.98
C VAL A 592 9.23 6.41 -12.49
N TYR A 593 9.90 7.54 -12.26
CA TYR A 593 11.28 7.57 -11.77
C TYR A 593 11.38 6.95 -10.36
N GLY A 594 10.48 7.31 -9.45
CA GLY A 594 10.39 6.74 -8.10
C GLY A 594 10.04 5.25 -8.11
N SER A 595 9.25 4.83 -9.10
CA SER A 595 8.67 3.49 -9.20
C SER A 595 9.52 2.45 -9.93
N GLU A 596 10.63 2.86 -10.57
CA GLU A 596 11.51 1.96 -11.34
C GLU A 596 11.86 0.69 -10.57
N HIS A 597 12.44 0.83 -9.37
CA HIS A 597 12.97 -0.31 -8.64
C HIS A 597 11.90 -1.36 -8.34
N ARG A 598 10.76 -0.92 -7.83
CA ARG A 598 9.60 -1.78 -7.51
C ARG A 598 9.06 -2.48 -8.74
N SER A 599 8.87 -1.73 -9.81
CA SER A 599 8.31 -2.26 -11.05
C SER A 599 9.28 -3.26 -11.70
N THR A 600 10.59 -2.99 -11.63
CA THR A 600 11.64 -3.92 -12.05
C THR A 600 11.62 -5.21 -11.21
N LEU A 601 11.48 -5.11 -9.88
CA LEU A 601 11.36 -6.28 -8.99
C LEU A 601 10.10 -7.10 -9.28
N PHE A 602 8.98 -6.45 -9.60
CA PHE A 602 7.77 -7.14 -10.04
C PHE A 602 8.03 -7.96 -11.31
N ILE A 603 8.66 -7.37 -12.34
CA ILE A 603 9.03 -8.10 -13.57
C ILE A 603 9.94 -9.29 -13.22
N MET A 604 10.99 -9.08 -12.43
CA MET A 604 11.92 -10.16 -12.07
C MET A 604 11.21 -11.29 -11.32
N SER A 605 10.38 -10.98 -10.33
CA SER A 605 9.68 -12.01 -9.54
C SER A 605 8.67 -12.82 -10.36
N THR A 606 8.13 -12.25 -11.45
CA THR A 606 7.11 -12.86 -12.32
C THR A 606 7.69 -13.52 -13.58
N THR A 607 8.99 -13.39 -13.83
CA THR A 607 9.67 -13.96 -15.00
C THR A 607 10.70 -15.02 -14.59
N PRO A 608 10.98 -16.01 -15.45
CA PRO A 608 11.98 -17.04 -15.15
C PRO A 608 13.37 -16.44 -14.86
N TYR A 609 14.02 -16.94 -13.81
CA TYR A 609 15.41 -16.60 -13.52
C TYR A 609 16.34 -17.51 -14.33
N SER A 610 17.22 -16.94 -15.16
CA SER A 610 18.03 -17.67 -16.16
C SER A 610 18.92 -18.79 -15.61
N PHE A 611 19.24 -18.75 -14.32
CA PHE A 611 20.07 -19.76 -13.65
C PHE A 611 19.27 -20.92 -13.02
N LEU A 612 17.94 -20.83 -13.02
CA LEU A 612 17.05 -21.96 -12.70
C LEU A 612 16.72 -22.65 -14.02
N LYS A 613 17.30 -23.84 -14.23
CA LYS A 613 16.96 -24.71 -15.35
C LYS A 613 16.03 -25.82 -14.91
#